data_AF-A0A1I6GZG8-F1
#
_entry.id   AF-A0A1I6GZG8-F1
#
_cell.length_a   1.000
_cell.length_b   1.000
_cell.length_c   1.000
_cell.angle_alpha   90.00
_cell.angle_beta   90.00
_cell.angle_gamma   90.00
#
_symmetry.space_group_name_H-M   'P 1'
#
loop_
_entity.id
_entity.type
_entity.pdbx_description
1 polymer ?
#
loop_
_entity_poly.entity_id
_entity_poly.type
_entity_poly.pdbx_seq_one_letter_code
_entity_poly.pdbx_strand_id
1 'polypeptide(L)'
;MTHDSGNVHQRSVKHKVGFGFVFSLVLLFATLSFVPLIDTNRWWVRILDFPRLQEAVALLILALPVMLYFRYFRNMAALAMILIFSALAYHGFVLFPYFQSGKDFPVAECRPGSTMSVMIANVKMRNDPDGRLLDLVRQVEPDLFLAMETNEKWNEALSPLEETMPHSVSHVSDSSFGIHLFSRLSLESPKIRFLAGQDTPQIVTGVRLASGETVDFLGVHPRPPTPRQSNTTLGRDAVLFKAALLLRESERTGIVAGDFNATPWESAVKRMRQIGYLEEPRRGHGYLPTFSANSVWMSWPLDHIFHEPGFATLSLERLPSFGSDHYPFLGKFCRISGHDARPPPQTDRELIKEAKRAIEAAKNSG
;
A
#
# COMPACT_ATOMS: atom_id res chain seq x y z
N MET A 1 -28.99 -47.69 38.89
CA MET A 1 -28.19 -47.46 37.66
C MET A 1 -29.07 -46.77 36.61
N THR A 2 -29.30 -45.46 36.73
CA THR A 2 -30.07 -44.68 35.73
C THR A 2 -29.61 -43.23 35.60
N HIS A 3 -28.55 -42.82 36.32
CA HIS A 3 -28.08 -41.43 36.33
C HIS A 3 -27.09 -41.06 35.21
N ASP A 4 -26.65 -42.02 34.39
CA ASP A 4 -25.52 -41.81 33.47
C ASP A 4 -25.96 -41.47 32.03
N SER A 5 -27.16 -41.89 31.60
CA SER A 5 -27.66 -41.67 30.24
C SER A 5 -28.00 -40.20 29.95
N GLY A 6 -28.53 -39.47 30.95
CA GLY A 6 -28.82 -38.04 30.82
C GLY A 6 -27.56 -37.18 30.66
N ASN A 7 -26.46 -37.59 31.31
CA ASN A 7 -25.19 -36.86 31.30
C ASN A 7 -24.45 -37.03 29.95
N VAL A 8 -24.51 -38.23 29.35
CA VAL A 8 -23.96 -38.52 28.01
C VAL A 8 -24.73 -37.76 26.91
N HIS A 9 -26.06 -37.73 26.97
CA HIS A 9 -26.87 -37.00 25.99
C HIS A 9 -26.62 -35.49 26.05
N GLN A 10 -26.57 -34.91 27.26
CA GLN A 10 -26.30 -33.49 27.46
C GLN A 10 -24.88 -33.09 27.03
N ARG A 11 -23.86 -33.95 27.24
CA ARG A 11 -22.50 -33.75 26.71
C ARG A 11 -22.45 -33.80 25.18
N SER A 12 -23.15 -34.75 24.55
CA SER A 12 -23.23 -34.86 23.09
C SER A 12 -23.86 -33.62 22.45
N VAL A 13 -24.95 -33.09 23.03
CA VAL A 13 -25.60 -31.86 22.56
C VAL A 13 -24.67 -30.64 22.69
N LYS A 14 -23.97 -30.49 23.83
CA LYS A 14 -22.99 -29.41 24.04
C LYS A 14 -21.86 -29.45 23.01
N HIS A 15 -21.31 -30.63 22.71
CA HIS A 15 -20.28 -30.78 21.68
C HIS A 15 -20.79 -30.43 20.28
N LYS A 16 -22.02 -30.80 19.93
CA LYS A 16 -22.64 -30.42 18.64
C LYS A 16 -22.80 -28.92 18.50
N VAL A 17 -23.33 -28.24 19.51
CA VAL A 17 -23.50 -26.78 19.50
C VAL A 17 -22.15 -26.06 19.43
N GLY A 18 -21.18 -26.48 20.25
CA GLY A 18 -19.83 -25.90 20.26
C GLY A 18 -19.09 -26.09 18.94
N PHE A 19 -19.12 -27.30 18.37
CA PHE A 19 -18.51 -27.56 17.07
C PHE A 19 -19.24 -26.81 15.94
N GLY A 20 -20.58 -26.75 15.96
CA GLY A 20 -21.36 -25.99 14.99
C GLY A 20 -20.95 -24.51 14.94
N PHE A 21 -20.80 -23.88 16.11
CA PHE A 21 -20.31 -22.51 16.21
C PHE A 21 -18.90 -22.33 15.62
N VAL A 22 -17.95 -23.19 15.99
CA VAL A 22 -16.57 -23.14 15.44
C VAL A 22 -16.58 -23.35 13.93
N PHE A 23 -17.34 -24.31 13.43
CA PHE A 23 -17.46 -24.60 12.00
C PHE A 23 -18.04 -23.40 11.24
N SER A 24 -19.07 -22.74 11.77
CA SER A 24 -19.64 -21.52 11.18
C SER A 24 -18.61 -20.38 11.09
N LEU A 25 -17.77 -20.21 12.12
CA LEU A 25 -16.68 -19.23 12.07
C LEU A 25 -15.64 -19.59 11.01
N VAL A 26 -15.24 -20.86 10.92
CA VAL A 26 -14.31 -21.32 9.87
C VAL A 26 -14.88 -21.05 8.49
N LEU A 27 -16.16 -21.38 8.25
CA LEU A 27 -16.81 -21.13 6.97
C LEU A 27 -16.84 -19.63 6.63
N LEU A 28 -17.16 -18.78 7.61
CA LEU A 28 -17.17 -17.33 7.46
C LEU A 28 -15.78 -16.80 7.07
N PHE A 29 -14.75 -17.07 7.87
CA PHE A 29 -13.39 -16.58 7.62
C PHE A 29 -12.83 -17.13 6.31
N ALA A 30 -13.00 -18.43 6.03
CA ALA A 30 -12.54 -19.01 4.78
C ALA A 30 -13.22 -18.36 3.57
N THR A 31 -14.52 -18.05 3.66
CA THR A 31 -15.25 -17.37 2.58
C THR A 31 -14.73 -15.95 2.39
N LEU A 32 -14.61 -15.18 3.48
CA LEU A 32 -14.10 -13.80 3.43
C LEU A 32 -12.69 -13.72 2.81
N SER A 33 -11.83 -14.71 3.07
CA SER A 33 -10.49 -14.78 2.47
C SER A 33 -10.50 -14.81 0.94
N PHE A 34 -11.55 -15.35 0.31
CA PHE A 34 -11.64 -15.48 -1.15
C PHE A 34 -12.54 -14.43 -1.82
N VAL A 35 -13.37 -13.70 -1.06
CA VAL A 35 -14.23 -12.63 -1.61
C VAL A 35 -13.44 -11.58 -2.41
N PRO A 36 -12.24 -11.13 -1.99
CA PRO A 36 -11.43 -10.20 -2.77
C PRO A 36 -10.97 -10.70 -4.16
N LEU A 37 -11.16 -11.98 -4.50
CA LEU A 37 -10.88 -12.50 -5.85
C LEU A 37 -11.92 -12.04 -6.88
N ILE A 38 -13.09 -11.56 -6.44
CA ILE A 38 -14.14 -11.06 -7.33
C ILE A 38 -13.70 -9.72 -7.92
N ASP A 39 -13.47 -9.64 -9.23
CA ASP A 39 -13.05 -8.40 -9.89
C ASP A 39 -14.18 -7.36 -9.89
N THR A 40 -14.16 -6.47 -8.91
CA THR A 40 -15.16 -5.41 -8.74
C THR A 40 -14.59 -4.25 -7.94
N ASN A 41 -15.05 -3.05 -8.27
CA ASN A 41 -14.67 -1.79 -7.62
C ASN A 41 -15.54 -1.48 -6.39
N ARG A 42 -16.34 -2.45 -5.91
CA ARG A 42 -17.16 -2.25 -4.70
C ARG A 42 -16.26 -2.14 -3.46
N TRP A 43 -16.37 -1.03 -2.76
CA TRP A 43 -15.53 -0.71 -1.59
C TRP A 43 -15.54 -1.82 -0.52
N TRP A 44 -16.70 -2.42 -0.23
CA TRP A 44 -16.84 -3.45 0.81
C TRP A 44 -16.22 -4.79 0.42
N VAL A 45 -16.00 -5.04 -0.88
CA VAL A 45 -15.21 -6.19 -1.34
C VAL A 45 -13.73 -5.89 -1.16
N ARG A 46 -13.28 -4.68 -1.53
CA ARG A 46 -11.88 -4.28 -1.45
C ARG A 46 -11.38 -4.07 -0.01
N ILE A 47 -12.23 -3.67 0.92
CA ILE A 47 -11.82 -3.55 2.34
C ILE A 47 -11.40 -4.91 2.93
N LEU A 48 -11.88 -6.03 2.37
CA LEU A 48 -11.48 -7.38 2.76
C LEU A 48 -10.06 -7.75 2.25
N ASP A 49 -9.45 -6.96 1.35
CA ASP A 49 -8.03 -7.11 1.07
C ASP A 49 -7.17 -6.68 2.25
N PHE A 50 -7.63 -5.83 3.16
CA PHE A 50 -6.79 -5.29 4.23
C PHE A 50 -6.37 -6.38 5.25
N PRO A 51 -7.30 -7.09 5.91
CA PRO A 51 -7.00 -7.89 7.10
C PRO A 51 -6.37 -9.27 6.83
N ARG A 52 -5.57 -9.46 5.76
CA ARG A 52 -5.04 -10.79 5.38
C ARG A 52 -4.21 -11.47 6.47
N LEU A 53 -3.33 -10.70 7.13
CA LEU A 53 -2.51 -11.23 8.23
C LEU A 53 -3.38 -11.61 9.43
N GLN A 54 -4.36 -10.77 9.74
CA GLN A 54 -5.28 -10.95 10.86
C GLN A 54 -6.21 -12.15 10.62
N GLU A 55 -6.72 -12.32 9.40
CA GLU A 55 -7.49 -13.50 9.00
C GLU A 55 -6.66 -14.78 9.07
N ALA A 56 -5.40 -14.76 8.62
CA ALA A 56 -4.51 -15.91 8.72
C ALA A 56 -4.31 -16.32 10.20
N VAL A 57 -4.08 -15.37 11.10
CA VAL A 57 -3.96 -15.67 12.53
C VAL A 57 -5.27 -16.16 13.13
N ALA A 58 -6.42 -15.58 12.76
CA ALA A 58 -7.73 -16.06 13.21
C ALA A 58 -7.97 -17.51 12.78
N LEU A 59 -7.62 -17.87 11.55
CA LEU A 59 -7.71 -19.23 11.03
C LEU A 59 -6.78 -20.22 11.77
N LEU A 60 -5.56 -19.79 12.11
CA LEU A 60 -4.65 -20.59 12.94
C LEU A 60 -5.22 -20.84 14.34
N ILE A 61 -5.82 -19.81 14.96
CA ILE A 61 -6.49 -19.95 16.26
C ILE A 61 -7.69 -20.91 16.16
N LEU A 62 -8.47 -20.83 15.09
CA LEU A 62 -9.62 -21.70 14.84
C LEU A 62 -9.23 -23.16 14.53
N ALA A 63 -8.02 -23.41 14.04
CA ALA A 63 -7.55 -24.78 13.79
C ALA A 63 -7.48 -25.61 15.08
N LEU A 64 -7.09 -25.01 16.21
CA LEU A 64 -6.97 -25.69 17.50
C LEU A 64 -8.28 -26.35 17.98
N PRO A 65 -9.41 -25.63 18.12
CA PRO A 65 -10.67 -26.27 18.53
C PRO A 65 -11.15 -27.29 17.48
N VAL A 66 -10.95 -27.06 16.18
CA VAL A 66 -11.31 -28.05 15.14
C VAL A 66 -10.57 -29.37 15.35
N MET A 67 -9.27 -29.32 15.68
CA MET A 67 -8.49 -30.52 16.02
C MET A 67 -9.03 -31.23 17.26
N LEU A 68 -9.47 -30.50 18.29
CA LEU A 68 -10.05 -31.10 19.49
C LEU A 68 -11.40 -31.80 19.22
N TYR A 69 -12.16 -31.33 18.24
CA TYR A 69 -13.44 -31.92 17.83
C TYR A 69 -13.31 -33.08 16.85
N PHE A 70 -12.11 -33.38 16.34
CA PHE A 70 -11.88 -34.44 15.35
C PHE A 70 -12.35 -35.82 15.82
N ARG A 71 -12.22 -36.12 17.11
CA ARG A 71 -12.69 -37.37 17.72
C ARG A 71 -14.22 -37.52 17.73
N TYR A 72 -14.96 -36.41 17.66
CA TYR A 72 -16.43 -36.39 17.76
C TYR A 72 -17.11 -36.19 16.39
N PHE A 73 -16.51 -35.40 15.50
CA PHE A 73 -17.10 -35.00 14.22
C PHE A 73 -16.13 -35.16 13.04
N ARG A 74 -15.49 -36.34 12.92
CA ARG A 74 -14.39 -36.62 11.98
C ARG A 74 -14.54 -35.99 10.60
N ASN A 75 -15.65 -36.25 9.89
CA ASN A 75 -15.82 -35.78 8.50
C ASN A 75 -15.95 -34.26 8.40
N MET A 76 -16.73 -33.64 9.30
CA MET A 76 -16.92 -32.18 9.31
C MET A 76 -15.67 -31.45 9.80
N ALA A 77 -14.95 -32.02 10.78
CA ALA A 77 -13.68 -31.49 11.25
C ALA A 77 -12.60 -31.58 10.15
N ALA A 78 -12.56 -32.67 9.37
CA ALA A 78 -11.69 -32.78 8.20
C ALA A 78 -12.01 -31.72 7.14
N LEU A 79 -13.29 -31.50 6.83
CA LEU A 79 -13.71 -30.43 5.92
C LEU A 79 -13.28 -29.05 6.43
N ALA A 80 -13.49 -28.76 7.71
CA ALA A 80 -13.05 -27.50 8.31
C ALA A 80 -11.53 -27.31 8.21
N MET A 81 -10.75 -28.36 8.46
CA MET A 81 -9.29 -28.30 8.29
C MET A 81 -8.87 -28.05 6.84
N ILE A 82 -9.55 -28.63 5.85
CA ILE A 82 -9.30 -28.35 4.43
C ILE A 82 -9.57 -26.88 4.12
N LEU A 83 -10.70 -26.33 4.56
CA LEU A 83 -11.04 -24.91 4.36
C LEU A 83 -10.01 -23.98 5.00
N ILE A 84 -9.60 -24.26 6.24
CA ILE A 84 -8.54 -23.53 6.94
C ILE A 84 -7.24 -23.60 6.15
N PHE A 85 -6.80 -24.79 5.74
CA PHE A 85 -5.54 -24.96 5.02
C PHE A 85 -5.55 -24.25 3.67
N SER A 86 -6.65 -24.33 2.90
CA SER A 86 -6.80 -23.62 1.64
C SER A 86 -6.71 -22.10 1.82
N ALA A 87 -7.39 -21.53 2.83
CA ALA A 87 -7.34 -20.10 3.11
C ALA A 87 -5.96 -19.65 3.61
N LEU A 88 -5.32 -20.43 4.50
CA LEU A 88 -3.96 -20.16 4.97
C LEU A 88 -2.93 -20.23 3.83
N ALA A 89 -3.04 -21.22 2.94
CA ALA A 89 -2.17 -21.33 1.78
C ALA A 89 -2.33 -20.12 0.85
N TYR A 90 -3.56 -19.63 0.66
CA TYR A 90 -3.82 -18.43 -0.14
C TYR A 90 -3.25 -17.16 0.52
N HIS A 91 -3.48 -16.94 1.82
CA HIS A 91 -2.88 -15.81 2.55
C HIS A 91 -1.35 -15.89 2.54
N GLY A 92 -0.80 -17.08 2.77
CA GLY A 92 0.64 -17.34 2.67
C GLY A 92 1.19 -16.98 1.30
N PHE A 93 0.54 -17.42 0.22
CA PHE A 93 0.94 -17.07 -1.15
C PHE A 93 0.91 -15.55 -1.41
N VAL A 94 -0.14 -14.86 -0.95
CA VAL A 94 -0.29 -13.41 -1.15
C VAL A 94 0.73 -12.62 -0.32
N LEU A 95 0.97 -13.02 0.92
CA LEU A 95 1.86 -12.34 1.85
C LEU A 95 3.33 -12.72 1.66
N PHE A 96 3.62 -13.85 1.00
CA PHE A 96 4.96 -14.38 0.80
C PHE A 96 5.98 -13.35 0.30
N PRO A 97 5.66 -12.52 -0.72
CA PRO A 97 6.61 -11.52 -1.20
C PRO A 97 6.99 -10.43 -0.20
N TYR A 98 6.23 -10.29 0.89
CA TYR A 98 6.40 -9.29 1.93
C TYR A 98 7.05 -9.87 3.19
N PHE A 99 7.60 -11.08 3.12
CA PHE A 99 8.59 -11.52 4.09
C PHE A 99 9.94 -10.88 3.80
N GLN A 100 10.72 -10.70 4.85
CA GLN A 100 12.08 -10.20 4.73
C GLN A 100 12.96 -11.30 4.11
N SER A 101 13.19 -11.18 2.81
CA SER A 101 14.01 -12.10 2.01
C SER A 101 15.04 -11.37 1.14
N GLY A 102 14.95 -10.04 1.08
CA GLY A 102 15.77 -9.18 0.26
C GLY A 102 17.21 -9.12 0.76
N LYS A 103 18.13 -9.01 -0.19
CA LYS A 103 19.44 -8.40 0.04
C LYS A 103 19.35 -7.02 -0.59
N ASP A 104 19.54 -5.98 0.21
CA ASP A 104 19.63 -4.61 -0.29
C ASP A 104 20.69 -4.54 -1.41
N PHE A 105 20.46 -3.70 -2.41
CA PHE A 105 21.51 -3.45 -3.41
C PHE A 105 22.69 -2.77 -2.71
N PRO A 106 23.93 -3.28 -2.84
CA PRO A 106 25.07 -2.71 -2.14
C PRO A 106 25.30 -1.26 -2.56
N VAL A 107 25.27 -0.33 -1.60
CA VAL A 107 25.48 1.11 -1.86
C VAL A 107 26.80 1.37 -2.60
N ALA A 108 27.84 0.58 -2.32
CA ALA A 108 29.15 0.68 -2.96
C ALA A 108 29.12 0.44 -4.48
N GLU A 109 28.10 -0.23 -5.00
CA GLU A 109 27.91 -0.47 -6.44
C GLU A 109 27.17 0.69 -7.12
N CYS A 110 26.68 1.68 -6.36
CA CYS A 110 26.01 2.84 -6.91
C CYS A 110 27.00 3.91 -7.38
N ARG A 111 26.77 4.46 -8.58
CA ARG A 111 27.59 5.55 -9.11
C ARG A 111 27.44 6.81 -8.24
N PRO A 112 28.54 7.55 -7.97
CA PRO A 112 28.47 8.82 -7.26
C PRO A 112 27.46 9.79 -7.90
N GLY A 113 26.62 10.42 -7.06
CA GLY A 113 25.59 11.36 -7.51
C GLY A 113 24.34 10.72 -8.14
N SER A 114 24.29 9.39 -8.27
CA SER A 114 23.12 8.65 -8.79
C SER A 114 22.18 8.14 -7.69
N THR A 115 22.37 8.56 -6.44
CA THR A 115 21.46 8.20 -5.35
C THR A 115 20.36 9.25 -5.17
N MET A 116 19.21 8.79 -4.71
CA MET A 116 18.08 9.66 -4.35
C MET A 116 17.27 9.00 -3.24
N SER A 117 16.93 9.77 -2.23
CA SER A 117 16.08 9.37 -1.12
C SER A 117 14.73 10.09 -1.18
N VAL A 118 13.66 9.32 -0.99
CA VAL A 118 12.27 9.81 -1.03
C VAL A 118 11.61 9.45 0.29
N MET A 119 11.23 10.47 1.05
CA MET A 119 10.42 10.35 2.25
C MET A 119 8.99 10.78 1.93
N ILE A 120 8.01 9.99 2.35
CA ILE A 120 6.58 10.32 2.24
C ILE A 120 5.91 10.27 3.61
N ALA A 121 4.96 11.18 3.85
CA ALA A 121 4.15 11.18 5.06
C ALA A 121 2.74 11.69 4.79
N ASN A 122 1.72 10.87 5.08
CA ASN A 122 0.36 11.36 5.28
C ASN A 122 0.29 12.02 6.68
N VAL A 123 0.11 13.33 6.73
CA VAL A 123 0.14 14.11 7.98
C VAL A 123 -1.14 13.97 8.80
N LYS A 124 -2.20 13.45 8.19
CA LYS A 124 -3.59 13.49 8.66
C LYS A 124 -4.01 14.93 8.94
N MET A 125 -4.84 15.53 8.09
CA MET A 125 -5.16 16.97 8.16
C MET A 125 -5.58 17.50 9.55
N ARG A 126 -6.19 16.63 10.38
CA ARG A 126 -6.65 16.95 11.74
C ARG A 126 -5.60 16.81 12.84
N ASN A 127 -4.44 16.23 12.53
CA ASN A 127 -3.31 16.16 13.44
C ASN A 127 -2.66 17.55 13.52
N ASP A 128 -2.35 18.00 14.74
CA ASP A 128 -1.71 19.30 14.93
C ASP A 128 -0.20 19.20 14.69
N PRO A 129 0.42 20.17 13.99
CA PRO A 129 1.85 20.17 13.74
C PRO A 129 2.62 20.57 15.00
N ASP A 130 3.06 19.58 15.77
CA ASP A 130 3.79 19.78 17.04
C ASP A 130 5.33 19.82 16.89
N GLY A 131 5.83 19.91 15.65
CA GLY A 131 7.25 19.95 15.32
C GLY A 131 7.91 18.59 15.12
N ARG A 132 7.33 17.47 15.58
CA ARG A 132 7.97 16.14 15.47
C ARG A 132 8.25 15.71 14.03
N LEU A 133 7.35 16.03 13.10
CA LEU A 133 7.56 15.72 11.68
C LEU A 133 8.69 16.57 11.09
N LEU A 134 8.74 17.85 11.43
CA LEU A 134 9.79 18.78 10.97
C LEU A 134 11.17 18.31 11.46
N ASP A 135 11.27 17.94 12.74
CA ASP A 135 12.50 17.43 13.34
C ASP A 135 12.92 16.10 12.70
N LEU A 136 11.97 15.21 12.42
CA LEU A 136 12.25 13.95 11.74
C LEU A 136 12.79 14.16 10.32
N VAL A 137 12.20 15.08 9.54
CA VAL A 137 12.71 15.41 8.19
C VAL A 137 14.12 15.99 8.27
N ARG A 138 14.40 16.85 9.25
CA ARG A 138 15.75 17.41 9.49
C ARG A 138 16.76 16.36 9.94
N GLN A 139 16.33 15.33 10.66
CA GLN A 139 17.19 14.24 11.08
C GLN A 139 17.49 13.27 9.93
N VAL A 140 16.49 12.97 9.10
CA VAL A 140 16.59 12.01 8.00
C VAL A 140 17.31 12.61 6.78
N GLU A 141 17.18 13.92 6.60
CA GLU A 141 17.71 14.69 5.46
C GLU A 141 17.38 14.05 4.09
N PRO A 142 16.10 13.77 3.78
CA PRO A 142 15.75 13.17 2.50
C PRO A 142 16.00 14.15 1.35
N ASP A 143 16.28 13.63 0.15
CA ASP A 143 16.40 14.44 -1.06
C ASP A 143 15.05 15.01 -1.47
N LEU A 144 13.99 14.20 -1.36
CA LEU A 144 12.60 14.57 -1.60
C LEU A 144 11.74 14.23 -0.39
N PHE A 145 10.87 15.16 0.01
CA PHE A 145 9.86 14.96 1.03
C PHE A 145 8.47 15.29 0.50
N LEU A 146 7.59 14.28 0.43
CA LEU A 146 6.20 14.42 0.03
C LEU A 146 5.28 14.34 1.26
N ALA A 147 4.68 15.48 1.62
CA ALA A 147 3.63 15.55 2.62
C ALA A 147 2.24 15.50 1.96
N MET A 148 1.34 14.72 2.53
CA MET A 148 -0.04 14.52 2.03
C MET A 148 -1.03 14.81 3.15
N GLU A 149 -2.26 15.22 2.80
CA GLU A 149 -3.27 15.76 3.73
C GLU A 149 -2.86 17.08 4.39
N THR A 150 -2.04 17.88 3.70
CA THR A 150 -1.63 19.19 4.21
C THR A 150 -2.75 20.22 4.07
N ASN A 151 -2.87 21.09 5.05
CA ASN A 151 -3.69 22.31 5.01
C ASN A 151 -2.80 23.51 5.33
N GLU A 152 -3.39 24.70 5.52
CA GLU A 152 -2.61 25.91 5.79
C GLU A 152 -1.74 25.78 7.06
N LYS A 153 -2.25 25.16 8.12
CA LYS A 153 -1.47 24.93 9.35
C LYS A 153 -0.22 24.10 9.11
N TRP A 154 -0.34 23.04 8.31
CA TRP A 154 0.80 22.20 7.93
C TRP A 154 1.73 22.90 6.94
N ASN A 155 1.20 23.74 6.05
CA ASN A 155 1.99 24.57 5.15
C ASN A 155 2.90 25.52 5.94
N GLU A 156 2.33 26.27 6.89
CA GLU A 156 3.09 27.16 7.79
C GLU A 156 4.12 26.38 8.61
N ALA A 157 3.73 25.27 9.22
CA ALA A 157 4.62 24.48 10.08
C ALA A 157 5.78 23.80 9.34
N LEU A 158 5.60 23.48 8.05
CA LEU A 158 6.63 22.87 7.21
C LEU A 158 7.47 23.89 6.42
N SER A 159 7.04 25.16 6.36
CA SER A 159 7.79 26.24 5.67
C SER A 159 9.28 26.36 6.08
N PRO A 160 9.71 26.06 7.33
CA PRO A 160 11.14 26.09 7.66
C PRO A 160 11.99 25.05 6.91
N LEU A 161 11.38 24.09 6.21
CA LEU A 161 12.11 23.16 5.33
C LEU A 161 12.62 23.85 4.06
N GLU A 162 12.06 24.98 3.64
CA GLU A 162 12.51 25.69 2.44
C GLU A 162 13.96 26.20 2.56
N GLU A 163 14.46 26.38 3.78
CA GLU A 163 15.87 26.74 4.03
C GLU A 163 16.84 25.64 3.58
N THR A 164 16.46 24.36 3.72
CA THR A 164 17.32 23.21 3.40
C THR A 164 16.85 22.42 2.18
N MET A 165 15.59 22.60 1.77
CA MET A 165 14.93 21.95 0.63
C MET A 165 14.25 23.02 -0.24
N PRO A 166 15.03 23.90 -0.91
CA PRO A 166 14.53 25.15 -1.51
C PRO A 166 13.65 24.95 -2.75
N HIS A 167 13.56 23.74 -3.29
CA HIS A 167 12.72 23.45 -4.44
C HIS A 167 11.40 22.84 -3.97
N SER A 168 10.32 23.62 -3.98
CA SER A 168 9.02 23.17 -3.50
C SER A 168 7.91 23.33 -4.55
N VAL A 169 6.87 22.50 -4.41
CA VAL A 169 5.59 22.66 -5.11
C VAL A 169 4.48 22.13 -4.21
N SER A 170 3.40 22.89 -4.08
CA SER A 170 2.30 22.54 -3.21
C SER A 170 0.95 22.86 -3.83
N HIS A 171 -0.05 22.13 -3.35
CA HIS A 171 -1.45 22.48 -3.47
C HIS A 171 -2.05 22.40 -2.06
N VAL A 172 -2.18 23.56 -1.43
CA VAL A 172 -2.82 23.66 -0.11
C VAL A 172 -4.33 23.70 -0.31
N SER A 173 -5.06 22.93 0.51
CA SER A 173 -6.51 22.82 0.44
C SER A 173 -7.09 22.71 1.85
N ASP A 174 -8.30 23.22 2.05
CA ASP A 174 -9.10 22.94 3.25
C ASP A 174 -9.73 21.53 3.23
N SER A 175 -9.51 20.76 2.16
CA SER A 175 -9.85 19.35 2.05
C SER A 175 -8.70 18.45 2.51
N SER A 176 -9.01 17.18 2.80
CA SER A 176 -8.02 16.13 3.10
C SER A 176 -7.12 15.74 1.91
N PHE A 177 -6.97 16.59 0.89
CA PHE A 177 -6.22 16.26 -0.33
C PHE A 177 -5.13 17.29 -0.66
N GLY A 178 -4.78 18.17 0.27
CA GLY A 178 -3.58 18.98 0.08
C GLY A 178 -2.33 18.10 -0.01
N ILE A 179 -1.38 18.55 -0.83
CA ILE A 179 -0.14 17.83 -1.14
C ILE A 179 1.01 18.84 -1.26
N HIS A 180 2.17 18.50 -0.71
CA HIS A 180 3.35 19.36 -0.73
C HIS A 180 4.59 18.50 -0.99
N LEU A 181 5.35 18.82 -2.03
CA LEU A 181 6.67 18.28 -2.26
C LEU A 181 7.74 19.33 -1.92
N PHE A 182 8.66 18.97 -1.04
CA PHE A 182 9.91 19.68 -0.80
C PHE A 182 11.06 18.89 -1.42
N SER A 183 12.07 19.56 -1.95
CA SER A 183 13.21 18.91 -2.60
C SER A 183 14.51 19.68 -2.40
N ARG A 184 15.58 18.95 -2.06
CA ARG A 184 16.98 19.42 -2.09
C ARG A 184 17.51 19.45 -3.52
N LEU A 185 17.00 18.57 -4.37
CA LEU A 185 17.35 18.46 -5.79
C LEU A 185 16.49 19.40 -6.63
N SER A 186 17.04 19.91 -7.73
CA SER A 186 16.31 20.84 -8.60
C SER A 186 15.14 20.14 -9.30
N LEU A 187 13.97 20.78 -9.23
CA LEU A 187 12.75 20.32 -9.88
C LEU A 187 12.62 20.93 -11.29
N GLU A 188 12.36 20.08 -12.29
CA GLU A 188 12.08 20.48 -13.66
C GLU A 188 10.57 20.51 -13.90
N SER A 189 10.07 21.68 -14.30
CA SER A 189 8.66 21.90 -14.67
C SER A 189 7.64 21.29 -13.69
N PRO A 190 7.73 21.58 -12.37
CA PRO A 190 6.80 21.02 -11.40
C PRO A 190 5.36 21.46 -11.72
N LYS A 191 4.44 20.49 -11.75
CA LYS A 191 3.03 20.73 -12.08
C LYS A 191 2.12 20.01 -11.10
N ILE A 192 1.11 20.73 -10.62
CA ILE A 192 -0.09 20.13 -10.05
C ILE A 192 -0.98 19.65 -11.19
N ARG A 193 -1.36 18.39 -11.16
CA ARG A 193 -2.29 17.78 -12.12
C ARG A 193 -3.43 17.07 -11.40
N PHE A 194 -4.56 17.00 -12.09
CA PHE A 194 -5.76 16.31 -11.64
C PHE A 194 -5.96 15.10 -12.57
N LEU A 195 -5.48 13.94 -12.14
CA LEU A 195 -5.42 12.75 -12.98
C LEU A 195 -6.79 12.06 -13.06
N ALA A 196 -7.07 11.44 -14.20
CA ALA A 196 -8.29 10.66 -14.45
C ALA A 196 -9.61 11.41 -14.16
N GLY A 197 -9.62 12.74 -14.32
CA GLY A 197 -10.79 13.58 -14.05
C GLY A 197 -11.19 13.63 -12.58
N GLN A 198 -10.32 13.20 -11.67
CA GLN A 198 -10.55 13.30 -10.24
C GLN A 198 -10.12 14.67 -9.72
N ASP A 199 -10.74 15.13 -8.65
CA ASP A 199 -10.49 16.44 -8.03
C ASP A 199 -9.37 16.43 -6.96
N THR A 200 -8.71 15.29 -6.79
CA THR A 200 -7.51 15.18 -5.95
C THR A 200 -6.28 15.64 -6.74
N PRO A 201 -5.38 16.44 -6.17
CA PRO A 201 -4.16 16.89 -6.83
C PRO A 201 -3.07 15.81 -6.81
N GLN A 202 -2.26 15.79 -7.86
CA GLN A 202 -1.04 15.00 -7.97
C GLN A 202 0.11 15.92 -8.41
N ILE A 203 1.31 15.61 -7.97
CA ILE A 203 2.52 16.34 -8.38
C ILE A 203 3.21 15.54 -9.48
N VAL A 204 3.56 16.20 -10.59
CA VAL A 204 4.36 15.62 -11.67
C VAL A 204 5.53 16.56 -11.98
N THR A 205 6.75 16.06 -11.87
CA THR A 205 7.97 16.88 -12.07
C THR A 205 9.15 16.00 -12.48
N GLY A 206 10.12 16.58 -13.19
CA GLY A 206 11.45 15.98 -13.29
C GLY A 206 12.31 16.36 -12.09
N VAL A 207 13.23 15.49 -11.69
CA VAL A 207 14.18 15.69 -10.59
C VAL A 207 15.58 15.51 -11.15
N ARG A 208 16.39 16.56 -11.06
CA ARG A 208 17.77 16.52 -11.53
C ARG A 208 18.68 15.97 -10.43
N LEU A 209 19.19 14.75 -10.64
CA LEU A 209 20.15 14.10 -9.74
C LEU A 209 21.48 14.84 -9.73
N ALA A 210 22.29 14.61 -8.70
CA ALA A 210 23.65 15.17 -8.61
C ALA A 210 24.58 14.66 -9.73
N SER A 211 24.29 13.50 -10.32
CA SER A 211 24.95 12.99 -11.53
C SER A 211 24.66 13.82 -12.78
N GLY A 212 23.65 14.70 -12.74
CA GLY A 212 23.17 15.49 -13.86
C GLY A 212 22.06 14.84 -14.68
N GLU A 213 21.74 13.56 -14.44
CA GLU A 213 20.60 12.87 -15.04
C GLU A 213 19.29 13.37 -14.44
N THR A 214 18.24 13.48 -15.27
CA THR A 214 16.90 13.83 -14.81
C THR A 214 15.99 12.60 -14.82
N VAL A 215 15.35 12.35 -13.69
CA VAL A 215 14.36 11.27 -13.51
C VAL A 215 12.98 11.87 -13.25
N ASP A 216 11.90 11.17 -13.56
CA ASP A 216 10.56 11.66 -13.26
C ASP A 216 10.12 11.30 -11.84
N PHE A 217 9.36 12.19 -11.21
CA PHE A 217 8.74 11.96 -9.90
C PHE A 217 7.25 12.30 -9.96
N LEU A 218 6.42 11.36 -9.51
CA LEU A 218 4.98 11.51 -9.37
C LEU A 218 4.57 11.34 -7.90
N GLY A 219 4.05 12.42 -7.29
CA GLY A 219 3.42 12.37 -5.97
C GLY A 219 1.91 12.16 -6.10
N VAL A 220 1.38 11.08 -5.52
CA VAL A 220 -0.04 10.72 -5.67
C VAL A 220 -0.72 10.46 -4.32
N HIS A 221 -1.92 11.00 -4.14
CA HIS A 221 -2.79 10.70 -3.01
C HIS A 221 -4.26 10.65 -3.48
N PRO A 222 -4.71 9.53 -4.08
CA PRO A 222 -6.10 9.37 -4.47
C PRO A 222 -7.04 9.21 -3.26
N ARG A 223 -8.33 9.50 -3.46
CA ARG A 223 -9.36 9.31 -2.43
C ARG A 223 -9.40 7.86 -1.91
N PRO A 224 -9.49 7.63 -0.60
CA PRO A 224 -9.78 6.30 -0.06
C PRO A 224 -11.17 5.79 -0.46
N PRO A 225 -11.32 4.47 -0.63
CA PRO A 225 -12.59 3.85 -0.96
C PRO A 225 -13.43 3.64 0.31
N THR A 226 -13.88 4.73 0.94
CA THR A 226 -14.74 4.68 2.13
C THR A 226 -16.12 5.25 1.81
N PRO A 227 -17.23 4.75 2.40
CA PRO A 227 -18.57 5.27 2.11
C PRO A 227 -18.74 6.78 2.26
N ARG A 228 -17.93 7.41 3.13
CA ARG A 228 -17.94 8.86 3.34
C ARG A 228 -17.29 9.65 2.20
N GLN A 229 -16.38 9.04 1.46
CA GLN A 229 -15.58 9.72 0.43
C GLN A 229 -15.82 9.18 -0.98
N SER A 230 -16.00 7.86 -1.13
CA SER A 230 -16.39 7.19 -2.36
C SER A 230 -16.97 5.79 -2.09
N ASN A 231 -18.14 5.50 -2.67
CA ASN A 231 -18.75 4.16 -2.65
C ASN A 231 -18.10 3.17 -3.65
N THR A 232 -17.05 3.58 -4.35
CA THR A 232 -16.34 2.77 -5.35
C THR A 232 -14.84 3.03 -5.32
N THR A 233 -14.04 2.04 -5.70
CA THR A 233 -12.59 2.21 -5.88
C THR A 233 -12.23 2.78 -7.24
N LEU A 234 -13.20 2.96 -8.16
CA LEU A 234 -12.96 3.35 -9.56
C LEU A 234 -12.11 4.61 -9.71
N GLY A 235 -12.44 5.69 -8.99
CA GLY A 235 -11.67 6.94 -9.03
C GLY A 235 -10.22 6.77 -8.56
N ARG A 236 -10.04 6.06 -7.43
CA ARG A 236 -8.72 5.72 -6.88
C ARG A 236 -7.90 4.91 -7.89
N ASP A 237 -8.47 3.82 -8.39
CA ASP A 237 -7.80 2.90 -9.29
C ASP A 237 -7.42 3.61 -10.60
N ALA A 238 -8.29 4.48 -11.11
CA ALA A 238 -8.04 5.27 -12.32
C ALA A 238 -6.88 6.27 -12.15
N VAL A 239 -6.73 6.91 -10.99
CA VAL A 239 -5.58 7.78 -10.69
C VAL A 239 -4.28 6.96 -10.70
N LEU A 240 -4.28 5.80 -10.05
CA LEU A 240 -3.10 4.89 -10.03
C LEU A 240 -2.73 4.45 -11.46
N PHE A 241 -3.71 4.02 -12.25
CA PHE A 241 -3.48 3.61 -13.63
C PHE A 241 -3.00 4.77 -14.51
N LYS A 242 -3.54 5.98 -14.31
CA LYS A 242 -3.10 7.15 -15.07
C LYS A 242 -1.67 7.55 -14.71
N ALA A 243 -1.29 7.47 -13.43
CA ALA A 243 0.09 7.71 -12.99
C ALA A 243 1.07 6.70 -13.61
N ALA A 244 0.72 5.41 -13.61
CA ALA A 244 1.53 4.36 -14.24
C ALA A 244 1.68 4.55 -15.76
N LEU A 245 0.61 4.99 -16.45
CA LEU A 245 0.69 5.32 -17.88
C LEU A 245 1.58 6.53 -18.15
N LEU A 246 1.53 7.56 -17.29
CA LEU A 246 2.37 8.75 -17.46
C LEU A 246 3.86 8.42 -17.36
N LEU A 247 4.26 7.59 -16.39
CA LEU A 247 5.64 7.12 -16.27
C LEU A 247 6.06 6.33 -17.51
N ARG A 248 5.26 5.33 -17.89
CA ARG A 248 5.53 4.50 -19.06
C ARG A 248 5.64 5.27 -20.38
N GLU A 249 4.84 6.32 -20.54
CA GLU A 249 4.82 7.16 -21.75
C GLU A 249 5.94 8.21 -21.73
N SER A 250 6.68 8.33 -20.63
CA SER A 250 7.84 9.22 -20.51
C SER A 250 9.08 8.64 -21.19
N GLU A 251 9.95 9.53 -21.66
CA GLU A 251 11.29 9.17 -22.15
C GLU A 251 12.29 8.97 -20.99
N ARG A 252 11.92 9.40 -19.78
CA ARG A 252 12.73 9.32 -18.56
C ARG A 252 12.19 8.24 -17.64
N THR A 253 13.08 7.48 -17.00
CA THR A 253 12.71 6.59 -15.91
C THR A 253 12.23 7.40 -14.72
N GLY A 254 11.20 6.94 -14.01
CA GLY A 254 10.69 7.65 -12.84
C GLY A 254 10.26 6.81 -11.65
N ILE A 255 9.86 7.54 -10.61
CA ILE A 255 9.36 7.07 -9.33
C ILE A 255 7.94 7.63 -9.14
N VAL A 256 7.03 6.81 -8.60
CA VAL A 256 5.71 7.24 -8.12
C VAL A 256 5.57 6.89 -6.65
N ALA A 257 5.16 7.86 -5.83
CA ALA A 257 5.12 7.74 -4.39
C ALA A 257 3.91 8.42 -3.77
N GLY A 258 3.47 7.90 -2.61
CA GLY A 258 2.42 8.49 -1.78
C GLY A 258 1.51 7.45 -1.12
N ASP A 259 0.44 7.92 -0.51
CA ASP A 259 -0.62 7.10 0.08
C ASP A 259 -1.59 6.68 -1.02
N PHE A 260 -1.55 5.40 -1.40
CA PHE A 260 -2.40 4.90 -2.49
C PHE A 260 -3.80 4.51 -1.99
N ASN A 261 -4.03 4.56 -0.68
CA ASN A 261 -5.24 4.04 -0.03
C ASN A 261 -5.57 2.61 -0.48
N ALA A 262 -4.52 1.82 -0.70
CA ALA A 262 -4.59 0.46 -1.20
C ALA A 262 -3.43 -0.36 -0.64
N THR A 263 -3.70 -1.61 -0.30
CA THR A 263 -2.66 -2.56 0.09
C THR A 263 -1.90 -3.07 -1.14
N PRO A 264 -0.63 -3.51 -0.98
CA PRO A 264 0.23 -4.00 -2.05
C PRO A 264 -0.38 -5.10 -2.92
N TRP A 265 -1.22 -5.93 -2.31
CA TRP A 265 -1.78 -7.12 -2.92
C TRP A 265 -3.16 -6.89 -3.53
N GLU A 266 -3.72 -5.70 -3.44
CA GLU A 266 -4.93 -5.34 -4.16
C GLU A 266 -4.74 -5.44 -5.67
N SER A 267 -5.80 -5.79 -6.38
CA SER A 267 -5.79 -5.92 -7.84
C SER A 267 -5.37 -4.61 -8.53
N ALA A 268 -5.80 -3.46 -8.01
CA ALA A 268 -5.44 -2.15 -8.55
C ALA A 268 -3.93 -1.89 -8.47
N VAL A 269 -3.29 -2.16 -7.33
CA VAL A 269 -1.83 -1.97 -7.19
C VAL A 269 -1.07 -2.94 -8.10
N LYS A 270 -1.50 -4.21 -8.17
CA LYS A 270 -0.92 -5.19 -9.10
C LYS A 270 -1.03 -4.75 -10.56
N ARG A 271 -2.20 -4.26 -10.98
CA ARG A 271 -2.45 -3.75 -12.34
C ARG A 271 -1.62 -2.50 -12.63
N MET A 272 -1.56 -1.55 -11.70
CA MET A 272 -0.72 -0.34 -11.80
C MET A 272 0.73 -0.72 -12.10
N ARG A 273 1.29 -1.68 -11.35
CA ARG A 273 2.65 -2.17 -11.57
C ARG A 273 2.84 -2.77 -12.96
N GLN A 274 1.90 -3.58 -13.43
CA GLN A 274 1.98 -4.20 -14.75
C GLN A 274 1.83 -3.18 -15.88
N ILE A 275 1.00 -2.15 -15.70
CA ILE A 275 0.79 -1.07 -16.65
C ILE A 275 2.06 -0.24 -16.82
N GLY A 276 2.66 0.20 -15.71
CA GLY A 276 3.80 1.11 -15.68
C GLY A 276 5.17 0.43 -15.55
N TYR A 277 5.23 -0.90 -15.67
CA TYR A 277 6.45 -1.68 -15.43
C TYR A 277 7.09 -1.45 -14.06
N LEU A 278 6.29 -1.11 -13.05
CA LEU A 278 6.81 -0.68 -11.77
C LEU A 278 7.29 -1.85 -10.93
N GLU A 279 8.53 -1.73 -10.48
CA GLU A 279 9.09 -2.53 -9.41
C GLU A 279 8.56 -2.04 -8.07
N GLU A 280 8.33 -3.00 -7.17
CA GLU A 280 7.80 -2.75 -5.84
C GLU A 280 8.93 -2.98 -4.82
N PRO A 281 9.60 -1.92 -4.34
CA PRO A 281 10.68 -2.00 -3.37
C PRO A 281 10.30 -2.81 -2.14
N ARG A 282 9.05 -2.74 -1.68
CA ARG A 282 8.57 -3.45 -0.49
C ARG A 282 8.73 -4.97 -0.57
N ARG A 283 8.73 -5.54 -1.77
CA ARG A 283 8.91 -6.99 -1.95
C ARG A 283 10.31 -7.38 -1.50
N GLY A 284 10.39 -8.29 -0.53
CA GLY A 284 11.64 -8.71 0.11
C GLY A 284 12.09 -7.87 1.30
N HIS A 285 11.46 -6.72 1.59
CA HIS A 285 11.85 -5.82 2.69
C HIS A 285 10.89 -5.86 3.89
N GLY A 286 9.92 -6.78 3.88
CA GLY A 286 8.99 -6.98 4.99
C GLY A 286 7.61 -6.37 4.79
N TYR A 287 6.73 -6.59 5.78
CA TYR A 287 5.35 -6.10 5.78
C TYR A 287 5.27 -4.57 5.88
N LEU A 288 6.11 -3.98 6.76
CA LEU A 288 6.32 -2.54 6.93
C LEU A 288 5.01 -1.71 6.98
N PRO A 289 4.08 -1.98 7.93
CA PRO A 289 2.75 -1.39 7.90
C PRO A 289 2.79 0.11 8.21
N THR A 290 2.22 0.94 7.34
CA THR A 290 2.23 2.40 7.50
C THR A 290 0.96 2.95 8.13
N PHE A 291 -0.17 2.25 8.04
CA PHE A 291 -1.46 2.64 8.63
C PHE A 291 -2.19 1.45 9.28
N SER A 292 -2.77 1.50 10.47
CA SER A 292 -2.84 2.66 11.35
C SER A 292 -1.68 2.65 12.34
N ALA A 293 -0.98 3.77 12.47
CA ALA A 293 0.03 3.98 13.49
C ALA A 293 -0.52 3.93 14.93
N ASN A 294 -1.85 3.97 15.09
CA ASN A 294 -2.53 3.83 16.38
C ASN A 294 -2.76 2.36 16.79
N SER A 295 -2.38 1.39 15.96
CA SER A 295 -2.54 -0.03 16.28
C SER A 295 -1.35 -0.85 15.83
N VAL A 296 -0.79 -1.65 16.74
CA VAL A 296 0.25 -2.64 16.38
C VAL A 296 -0.36 -3.81 15.61
N TRP A 297 -1.63 -4.15 15.89
CA TRP A 297 -2.31 -5.31 15.32
C TRP A 297 -3.15 -5.00 14.08
N MET A 298 -3.88 -3.88 14.07
CA MET A 298 -4.71 -3.44 12.94
C MET A 298 -3.95 -2.42 12.10
N SER A 299 -2.88 -2.90 11.47
CA SER A 299 -2.01 -2.10 10.62
C SER A 299 -1.69 -2.79 9.29
N TRP A 300 -1.43 -1.98 8.28
CA TRP A 300 -1.44 -2.28 6.85
C TRP A 300 -0.50 -1.31 6.10
N PRO A 301 0.14 -1.75 5.02
CA PRO A 301 1.00 -0.90 4.21
C PRO A 301 0.20 -0.15 3.12
N LEU A 302 -0.16 1.11 3.36
CA LEU A 302 -0.93 1.92 2.40
C LEU A 302 -0.09 2.95 1.65
N ASP A 303 1.05 3.33 2.22
CA ASP A 303 1.99 4.28 1.64
C ASP A 303 3.03 3.51 0.83
N HIS A 304 3.27 3.94 -0.41
CA HIS A 304 4.14 3.25 -1.34
C HIS A 304 5.12 4.17 -2.03
N ILE A 305 6.25 3.58 -2.42
CA ILE A 305 7.22 4.18 -3.32
C ILE A 305 7.52 3.11 -4.35
N PHE A 306 7.13 3.33 -5.60
CA PHE A 306 7.35 2.44 -6.73
C PHE A 306 8.28 3.12 -7.72
N HIS A 307 9.08 2.33 -8.44
CA HIS A 307 9.96 2.87 -9.47
C HIS A 307 9.91 2.01 -10.73
N GLU A 308 10.17 2.61 -11.88
CA GLU A 308 10.40 1.88 -13.13
C GLU A 308 11.73 1.10 -13.09
N PRO A 309 11.94 0.14 -14.01
CA PRO A 309 13.24 -0.51 -14.15
C PRO A 309 14.30 0.55 -14.48
N GLY A 310 15.50 0.40 -13.90
CA GLY A 310 16.52 1.46 -13.95
C GLY A 310 16.79 2.11 -12.60
N PHE A 311 16.11 1.68 -11.55
CA PHE A 311 16.51 1.93 -10.17
C PHE A 311 16.81 0.62 -9.45
N ALA A 312 17.77 0.67 -8.52
CA ALA A 312 17.97 -0.35 -7.51
C ALA A 312 17.52 0.20 -6.15
N THR A 313 16.85 -0.62 -5.35
CA THR A 313 16.48 -0.27 -3.97
C THR A 313 17.69 -0.49 -3.06
N LEU A 314 18.16 0.59 -2.42
CA LEU A 314 19.26 0.57 -1.45
C LEU A 314 18.78 0.31 -0.03
N SER A 315 17.61 0.84 0.32
CA SER A 315 16.96 0.60 1.62
C SER A 315 15.51 1.04 1.56
N LEU A 316 14.70 0.44 2.43
CA LEU A 316 13.29 0.78 2.59
C LEU A 316 12.92 0.69 4.06
N GLU A 317 12.42 1.79 4.61
CA GLU A 317 12.27 1.97 6.05
C GLU A 317 10.92 2.61 6.39
N ARG A 318 10.27 2.07 7.42
CA ARG A 318 9.16 2.74 8.10
C ARG A 318 9.71 3.49 9.30
N LEU A 319 9.52 4.80 9.30
CA LEU A 319 10.07 5.69 10.32
C LEU A 319 9.17 5.75 11.57
N PRO A 320 9.68 6.29 12.70
CA PRO A 320 8.88 6.47 13.92
C PRO A 320 7.60 7.30 13.70
N SER A 321 6.58 7.07 14.52
CA SER A 321 5.35 7.87 14.49
C SER A 321 5.60 9.30 14.99
N PHE A 322 4.91 10.26 14.38
CA PHE A 322 4.93 11.69 14.75
C PHE A 322 3.55 12.22 15.18
N GLY A 323 2.60 11.32 15.47
CA GLY A 323 1.22 11.70 15.89
C GLY A 323 0.14 11.52 14.83
N SER A 324 0.51 11.39 13.55
CA SER A 324 -0.42 10.96 12.50
C SER A 324 -0.85 9.49 12.71
N ASP A 325 -1.97 9.11 12.10
CA ASP A 325 -2.36 7.70 11.97
C ASP A 325 -1.58 6.97 10.86
N HIS A 326 -0.69 7.66 10.16
CA HIS A 326 0.31 7.06 9.29
C HIS A 326 1.72 7.20 9.87
N TYR A 327 2.55 6.18 9.67
CA TYR A 327 3.99 6.26 9.82
C TYR A 327 4.61 6.87 8.54
N PRO A 328 5.61 7.75 8.65
CA PRO A 328 6.39 8.15 7.49
C PRO A 328 7.14 6.96 6.90
N PHE A 329 7.34 7.00 5.59
CA PHE A 329 7.97 5.92 4.83
C PHE A 329 9.11 6.47 3.99
N LEU A 330 10.28 5.85 4.08
CA LEU A 330 11.51 6.28 3.45
C LEU A 330 12.02 5.19 2.51
N GLY A 331 12.30 5.56 1.27
CA GLY A 331 13.03 4.72 0.32
C GLY A 331 14.30 5.41 -0.14
N LYS A 332 15.40 4.66 -0.25
CA LYS A 332 16.64 5.13 -0.88
C LYS A 332 16.90 4.30 -2.13
N PHE A 333 17.20 4.98 -3.23
CA PHE A 333 17.32 4.36 -4.53
C PHE A 333 18.64 4.76 -5.20
N CYS A 334 19.16 3.86 -6.00
CA CYS A 334 20.27 4.11 -6.90
C CYS A 334 19.77 4.09 -8.35
N ARG A 335 20.09 5.11 -9.13
CA ARG A 335 19.83 5.12 -10.57
C ARG A 335 20.87 4.25 -11.29
N ILE A 336 20.41 3.16 -11.88
CA ILE A 336 21.21 2.19 -12.65
C ILE A 336 20.90 2.34 -14.15
N SER A 337 21.80 2.96 -14.91
CA SER A 337 21.62 3.20 -16.35
C SER A 337 22.40 2.22 -17.23
N GLY A 338 21.85 1.87 -18.40
CA GLY A 338 22.52 1.05 -19.42
C GLY A 338 22.12 -0.44 -19.40
N HIS A 339 23.07 -1.32 -19.73
CA HIS A 339 22.88 -2.77 -19.83
C HIS A 339 22.43 -3.46 -18.54
N ASP A 340 22.59 -2.79 -17.39
CA ASP A 340 22.23 -3.31 -16.06
C ASP A 340 20.74 -3.11 -15.74
N ALA A 341 20.04 -2.22 -16.46
CA ALA A 341 18.61 -2.04 -16.32
C ALA A 341 17.87 -3.16 -17.06
N ARG A 342 17.02 -3.91 -16.36
CA ARG A 342 16.17 -4.92 -17.00
C ARG A 342 15.22 -4.22 -18.00
N PRO A 343 15.12 -4.72 -19.24
CA PRO A 343 14.16 -4.15 -20.18
C PRO A 343 12.74 -4.32 -19.62
N PRO A 344 11.84 -3.34 -19.85
CA PRO A 344 10.46 -3.50 -19.45
C PRO A 344 9.88 -4.75 -20.10
N PRO A 345 9.17 -5.62 -19.35
CA PRO A 345 8.53 -6.79 -19.94
C PRO A 345 7.46 -6.36 -20.96
N GLN A 346 6.89 -7.29 -21.72
CA GLN A 346 5.75 -6.95 -22.56
C GLN A 346 4.48 -6.88 -21.70
N THR A 347 3.87 -5.70 -21.52
CA THR A 347 2.53 -5.64 -20.91
C THR A 347 1.47 -6.16 -21.86
N ASP A 348 0.50 -6.87 -21.31
CA ASP A 348 -0.74 -7.24 -21.98
C ASP A 348 -1.46 -6.00 -22.55
N ARG A 349 -1.73 -6.02 -23.86
CA ARG A 349 -2.48 -4.95 -24.54
C ARG A 349 -3.89 -4.80 -24.00
N GLU A 350 -4.52 -5.89 -23.56
CA GLU A 350 -5.85 -5.84 -22.96
C GLU A 350 -5.81 -5.11 -21.62
N LEU A 351 -4.79 -5.32 -20.79
CA LEU A 351 -4.63 -4.59 -19.53
C LEU A 351 -4.56 -3.06 -19.75
N ILE A 352 -3.85 -2.60 -20.80
CA ILE A 352 -3.79 -1.18 -21.13
C ILE A 352 -5.16 -0.65 -21.61
N LYS A 353 -5.92 -1.46 -22.36
CA LYS A 353 -7.29 -1.08 -22.75
C LYS A 353 -8.21 -0.99 -21.54
N GLU A 354 -8.14 -1.95 -20.62
CA GLU A 354 -8.90 -1.94 -19.37
C GLU A 354 -8.57 -0.73 -18.51
N ALA A 355 -7.29 -0.40 -18.36
CA ALA A 355 -6.84 0.80 -17.66
C ALA A 355 -7.44 2.08 -18.27
N LYS A 356 -7.40 2.20 -19.61
CA LYS A 356 -8.00 3.35 -20.32
C LYS A 356 -9.51 3.40 -20.14
N ARG A 357 -10.22 2.27 -20.18
CA ARG A 357 -11.67 2.21 -19.91
C ARG A 357 -11.99 2.64 -18.47
N ALA A 358 -11.22 2.19 -17.49
CA ALA A 358 -11.41 2.60 -16.10
C ALA A 358 -11.18 4.11 -15.92
N ILE A 359 -10.17 4.68 -16.58
CA ILE A 359 -9.90 6.12 -16.58
C ILE A 359 -11.05 6.91 -17.20
N GLU A 360 -11.56 6.49 -18.35
CA GLU A 360 -12.71 7.17 -18.98
C GLU A 360 -14.00 7.01 -18.15
N ALA A 361 -14.24 5.84 -17.55
CA ALA A 361 -15.38 5.64 -16.66
C ALA A 361 -15.29 6.53 -15.41
N ALA A 362 -14.08 6.69 -14.83
CA ALA A 362 -13.86 7.55 -13.67
C ALA A 362 -14.15 9.02 -13.97
N LYS A 363 -13.73 9.52 -15.14
CA LYS A 363 -14.02 10.90 -15.59
C LYS A 363 -15.51 11.20 -15.70
N ASN A 364 -16.31 10.20 -16.06
CA ASN A 364 -17.77 10.35 -16.21
C ASN A 364 -18.53 10.16 -14.88
N SER A 365 -17.82 9.79 -13.81
CA SER A 365 -18.41 9.51 -12.49
C SER A 365 -18.12 10.56 -11.42
N GLY A 366 -17.19 11.47 -11.69
CA GLY A 366 -16.95 12.68 -10.91
C GLY A 366 -17.79 13.82 -11.45
#